data_AF-A0AAU4D2B7-F1
#
_entry.id   AF-A0AAU4D2B7-F1
#
_cell.length_a   1.000
_cell.length_b   1.000
_cell.length_c   1.000
_cell.angle_alpha   90.00
_cell.angle_beta   90.00
_cell.angle_gamma   90.00
#
_symmetry.space_group_name_H-M   'P 1'
#
loop_
_entity.id
_entity.type
_entity.pdbx_description
1 polymer ?
#
loop_
_entity_poly.entity_id
_entity_poly.type
_entity_poly.pdbx_seq_one_letter_code
_entity_poly.pdbx_strand_id
1 'polypeptide(L)'
;MRSLKRKVAAAALVAGALFGGLAVPGTAHAATKNVQLRVCSGSSETVKFFFVGENQFGDWVSSRFWEIAPNGCTTAEGYWWLAGRSVEFHHRKPSTGWRWEPRLISANDTRNGATYELWIG
;
A
#
# COMPACT_ATOMS: atom_id res chain seq x y z
N MET A 1 -47.46 -15.39 -9.09
CA MET A 1 -47.42 -15.40 -10.56
C MET A 1 -46.61 -14.19 -11.04
N ARG A 2 -45.82 -14.40 -12.09
CA ARG A 2 -44.75 -13.55 -12.63
C ARG A 2 -45.17 -12.12 -12.98
N SER A 3 -44.23 -11.18 -12.80
CA SER A 3 -43.88 -10.03 -13.67
C SER A 3 -43.36 -8.88 -12.77
N LEU A 4 -42.39 -8.03 -13.10
CA LEU A 4 -41.65 -7.79 -14.32
C LEU A 4 -40.37 -7.03 -13.90
N LYS A 5 -39.20 -7.52 -14.33
CA LYS A 5 -38.06 -6.79 -14.90
C LYS A 5 -37.69 -5.39 -14.33
N ARG A 6 -36.44 -5.33 -13.83
CA ARG A 6 -35.50 -4.21 -13.78
C ARG A 6 -35.98 -2.91 -14.44
N LYS A 7 -36.04 -1.82 -13.66
CA LYS A 7 -35.93 -0.45 -14.19
C LYS A 7 -34.69 0.21 -13.61
N VAL A 8 -33.70 0.35 -14.48
CA VAL A 8 -32.55 1.23 -14.34
C VAL A 8 -33.09 2.65 -14.21
N ALA A 9 -32.78 3.33 -13.11
CA ALA A 9 -32.93 4.76 -12.99
C ALA A 9 -31.53 5.35 -12.82
N ALA A 10 -30.86 5.55 -13.96
CA ALA A 10 -29.71 6.44 -14.04
C ALA A 10 -30.26 7.88 -14.06
N ALA A 11 -30.09 8.59 -12.95
CA ALA A 11 -30.31 10.02 -12.80
C ALA A 11 -29.24 10.51 -11.81
N ALA A 12 -28.48 11.59 -12.01
CA ALA A 12 -28.68 12.73 -12.88
C ALA A 12 -27.31 13.26 -13.37
N LEU A 13 -27.29 13.78 -14.60
CA LEU A 13 -26.27 14.70 -15.09
C LEU A 13 -26.43 16.02 -14.31
N VAL A 14 -25.49 16.33 -13.41
CA VAL A 14 -25.37 17.68 -12.87
C VAL A 14 -24.22 18.37 -13.61
N ALA A 15 -24.60 19.28 -14.50
CA ALA A 15 -23.71 20.29 -15.04
C ALA A 15 -23.29 21.24 -13.91
N GLY A 16 -22.00 21.28 -13.63
CA GLY A 16 -21.38 22.23 -12.71
C GLY A 16 -20.00 22.62 -13.26
N ALA A 17 -19.99 23.48 -14.27
CA ALA A 17 -18.76 24.05 -14.80
C ALA A 17 -18.58 25.47 -14.24
N LEU A 18 -17.93 25.60 -13.08
CA LEU A 18 -17.37 26.87 -12.61
C LEU A 18 -16.07 26.59 -11.83
N PHE A 19 -14.95 26.74 -12.55
CA PHE A 19 -13.58 27.03 -12.10
C PHE A 19 -12.98 26.23 -10.92
N GLY A 20 -11.97 25.41 -11.21
CA GLY A 20 -10.86 25.12 -10.29
C GLY A 20 -10.65 23.65 -9.96
N GLY A 21 -9.61 23.06 -10.55
CA GLY A 21 -9.05 21.78 -10.13
C GLY A 21 -9.66 20.56 -10.82
N LEU A 22 -8.79 19.75 -11.41
CA LEU A 22 -9.10 18.39 -11.88
C LEU A 22 -9.64 17.56 -10.70
N ALA A 23 -10.96 17.52 -10.53
CA ALA A 23 -11.60 16.48 -9.73
C ALA A 23 -11.49 15.17 -10.52
N VAL A 24 -10.35 14.50 -10.37
CA VAL A 24 -10.22 13.09 -10.77
C VAL A 24 -11.36 12.36 -10.06
N PRO A 25 -12.19 11.56 -10.77
CA PRO A 25 -13.20 10.75 -10.12
C PRO A 25 -12.50 9.89 -9.06
N GLY A 26 -12.78 10.17 -7.79
CA GLY A 26 -12.44 9.25 -6.71
C GLY A 26 -13.13 7.94 -7.04
N THR A 27 -12.38 6.96 -7.50
CA THR A 27 -12.88 5.61 -7.71
C THR A 27 -13.56 5.19 -6.43
N ALA A 28 -14.85 4.87 -6.51
CA ALA A 28 -15.63 4.37 -5.40
C ALA A 28 -14.79 3.34 -4.61
N HIS A 29 -14.60 3.61 -3.33
CA HIS A 29 -13.69 2.88 -2.45
C HIS A 29 -14.24 1.46 -2.21
N ALA A 30 -13.96 0.55 -3.14
CA ALA A 30 -14.11 -0.88 -2.92
C ALA A 30 -13.24 -1.24 -1.71
N ALA A 31 -13.80 -1.99 -0.76
CA ALA A 31 -13.13 -2.38 0.49
C ALA A 31 -11.62 -2.57 0.29
N THR A 32 -10.85 -1.60 0.76
CA THR A 32 -9.42 -1.52 0.52
C THR A 32 -8.75 -2.63 1.32
N LYS A 33 -8.02 -3.50 0.62
CA LYS A 33 -7.23 -4.55 1.27
C LYS A 33 -6.05 -3.88 1.94
N ASN A 34 -5.79 -4.24 3.18
CA ASN A 34 -4.64 -3.76 3.95
C ASN A 34 -3.70 -4.91 4.21
N VAL A 35 -2.39 -4.64 4.20
CA VAL A 35 -1.36 -5.66 4.44
C VAL A 35 -0.32 -5.19 5.45
N GLN A 36 0.28 -6.13 6.17
CA GLN A 36 1.55 -5.91 6.85
C GLN A 36 2.69 -6.24 5.88
N LEU A 37 3.80 -5.51 5.98
CA LEU A 37 4.97 -5.76 5.14
C LEU A 37 5.99 -6.61 5.89
N ARG A 38 6.49 -7.66 5.25
CA ARG A 38 7.62 -8.46 5.71
C ARG A 38 8.77 -8.29 4.75
N VAL A 39 9.94 -7.93 5.26
CA VAL A 39 11.12 -7.68 4.45
C VAL A 39 12.15 -8.75 4.71
N CYS A 40 12.60 -9.41 3.64
CA CYS A 40 13.67 -10.39 3.65
C CYS A 40 14.92 -9.82 2.98
N SER A 41 16.10 -10.18 3.49
CA SER A 41 17.37 -9.80 2.89
C SER A 41 18.34 -10.97 2.88
N GLY A 42 18.99 -11.20 1.75
CA GLY A 42 20.13 -12.12 1.63
C GLY A 42 21.47 -11.48 2.00
N SER A 43 21.47 -10.32 2.66
CA SER A 43 22.71 -9.67 3.11
C SER A 43 23.31 -10.39 4.31
N SER A 44 24.64 -10.49 4.35
CA SER A 44 25.39 -10.94 5.53
C SER A 44 25.49 -9.87 6.64
N GLU A 45 24.97 -8.66 6.40
CA GLU A 45 24.96 -7.55 7.34
C GLU A 45 23.55 -7.33 7.90
N THR A 46 23.46 -6.70 9.07
CA THR A 46 22.16 -6.25 9.60
C THR A 46 21.64 -5.08 8.76
N VAL A 47 20.42 -5.19 8.25
CA VAL A 47 19.80 -4.16 7.41
C VAL A 47 18.77 -3.38 8.22
N LYS A 48 18.90 -2.05 8.27
CA LYS A 48 17.87 -1.17 8.84
C LYS A 48 16.87 -0.76 7.76
N PHE A 49 15.59 -0.70 8.07
CA PHE A 49 14.59 -0.20 7.12
C PHE A 49 13.40 0.47 7.80
N PHE A 50 12.64 1.26 7.02
CA PHE A 50 11.34 1.80 7.38
C PHE A 50 10.52 2.05 6.11
N PHE A 51 9.22 2.29 6.28
CA PHE A 51 8.30 2.60 5.20
C PHE A 51 7.65 3.97 5.38
N VAL A 52 7.26 4.60 4.27
CA VAL A 52 6.35 5.74 4.24
C VAL A 52 5.27 5.48 3.20
N GLY A 53 4.02 5.82 3.48
CA GLY A 53 2.94 5.60 2.50
C GLY A 53 1.54 5.82 3.08
N GLU A 54 0.53 5.43 2.31
CA GLU A 54 -0.87 5.50 2.71
C GLU A 54 -1.26 4.27 3.56
N ASN A 55 -1.69 4.52 4.80
CA ASN A 55 -2.10 3.46 5.75
C ASN A 55 -3.57 3.05 5.56
N GLN A 56 -4.05 2.12 6.39
CA GLN A 56 -5.44 1.62 6.36
C GLN A 56 -6.52 2.70 6.63
N PHE A 57 -6.13 3.86 7.13
CA PHE A 57 -7.02 4.99 7.40
C PHE A 57 -6.98 6.05 6.28
N GLY A 58 -6.16 5.85 5.24
CA GLY A 58 -5.94 6.82 4.17
C GLY A 58 -4.92 7.91 4.52
N ASP A 59 -4.24 7.80 5.66
CA ASP A 59 -3.25 8.78 6.10
C ASP A 59 -1.87 8.46 5.53
N TRP A 60 -1.15 9.49 5.09
CA TRP A 60 0.24 9.36 4.68
C TRP A 60 1.16 9.41 5.92
N VAL A 61 1.71 8.26 6.30
CA VAL A 61 2.46 8.09 7.56
C VAL A 61 3.79 7.37 7.34
N SER A 62 4.68 7.48 8.33
CA SER A 62 5.95 6.74 8.38
C SER A 62 5.92 5.67 9.47
N SER A 63 6.52 4.51 9.19
CA SER A 63 6.76 3.50 10.21
C SER A 63 7.93 3.86 11.13
N ARG A 64 8.02 3.18 12.27
CA ARG A 64 9.28 3.12 13.01
C ARG A 64 10.39 2.44 12.19
N PHE A 65 11.62 2.55 12.67
CA PHE A 65 12.74 1.76 12.17
C PHE A 65 12.67 0.30 12.62
N TRP A 66 13.10 -0.57 11.73
CA TRP A 66 13.21 -2.00 11.91
C TRP A 66 14.60 -2.48 11.51
N GLU A 67 14.96 -3.66 12.00
CA GLU A 67 16.21 -4.33 11.66
C GLU A 67 15.93 -5.74 11.15
N ILE A 68 16.66 -6.14 10.11
CA ILE A 68 16.69 -7.49 9.58
C ILE A 68 18.04 -8.08 9.96
N ALA A 69 18.02 -9.19 10.69
CA ALA A 69 19.24 -9.95 10.97
C ALA A 69 19.88 -10.45 9.65
N PRO A 70 21.20 -10.72 9.63
CA PRO A 70 21.86 -11.30 8.47
C PRO A 70 21.12 -12.53 7.93
N ASN A 71 20.88 -12.56 6.62
CA ASN A 71 20.14 -13.61 5.91
C ASN A 71 18.74 -13.90 6.48
N GLY A 72 18.10 -12.88 7.05
CA GLY A 72 16.83 -13.00 7.77
C GLY A 72 15.66 -12.28 7.11
N CYS A 73 14.53 -12.30 7.83
CA CYS A 73 13.34 -11.54 7.49
C CYS A 73 12.75 -10.90 8.76
N THR A 74 12.18 -9.70 8.61
CA THR A 74 11.49 -8.99 9.70
C THR A 74 10.16 -8.45 9.21
N THR A 75 9.10 -8.67 10.01
CA THR A 75 7.76 -8.12 9.76
C THR A 75 7.64 -6.75 10.42
N ALA A 76 7.18 -5.74 9.67
CA ALA A 76 6.88 -4.41 10.17
C ALA A 76 5.49 -4.39 10.84
N GLU A 77 5.38 -5.07 11.98
CA GLU A 77 4.13 -5.24 12.71
C GLU A 77 3.56 -3.92 13.25
N GLY A 78 2.23 -3.85 13.37
CA GLY A 78 1.51 -2.66 13.85
C GLY A 78 1.30 -1.57 12.79
N TYR A 79 1.82 -1.77 11.58
CA TYR A 79 1.58 -0.89 10.43
C TYR A 79 0.86 -1.64 9.32
N TRP A 80 -0.23 -1.06 8.83
CA TRP A 80 -1.07 -1.65 7.79
C TRP A 80 -1.14 -0.69 6.61
N TRP A 81 -0.75 -1.18 5.43
CA TRP A 81 -0.63 -0.37 4.22
C TRP A 81 -1.68 -0.79 3.19
N LEU A 82 -2.18 0.18 2.43
CA LEU A 82 -3.17 -0.09 1.39
C LEU A 82 -2.55 -0.88 0.24
N ALA A 83 -3.19 -1.98 -0.12
CA ALA A 83 -2.85 -2.69 -1.35
C ALA A 83 -3.33 -1.91 -2.59
N GLY A 84 -2.61 -2.06 -3.70
CA GLY A 84 -2.81 -1.29 -4.93
C GLY A 84 -2.12 0.08 -4.91
N ARG A 85 -1.39 0.39 -3.84
CA ARG A 85 -0.58 1.60 -3.67
C ARG A 85 0.90 1.25 -3.54
N SER A 86 1.73 2.23 -3.82
CA SER A 86 3.17 2.14 -3.55
C SER A 86 3.48 2.68 -2.18
N VAL A 87 4.37 2.00 -1.47
CA VAL A 87 5.06 2.55 -0.31
C VAL A 87 6.46 2.99 -0.71
N GLU A 88 6.94 4.03 -0.06
CA GLU A 88 8.35 4.38 -0.03
C GLU A 88 9.09 3.38 0.85
N PHE A 89 9.97 2.57 0.26
CA PHE A 89 10.78 1.61 0.98
C PHE A 89 12.20 2.13 1.17
N HIS A 90 12.49 2.56 2.39
CA HIS A 90 13.81 3.07 2.78
C HIS A 90 14.58 1.97 3.50
N HIS A 91 15.78 1.65 3.03
CA HIS A 91 16.64 0.64 3.65
C HIS A 91 18.11 1.04 3.65
N ARG A 92 18.88 0.49 4.60
CA ARG A 92 20.30 0.76 4.76
C ARG A 92 21.06 -0.51 5.11
N LYS A 93 22.00 -0.88 4.25
CA LYS A 93 23.12 -1.76 4.61
C LYS A 93 24.27 -0.90 5.18
N PRO A 94 25.00 -1.36 6.21
CA PRO A 94 26.14 -0.60 6.75
C PRO A 94 27.17 -0.24 5.69
N SER A 95 27.48 -1.18 4.79
CA SER A 95 28.43 -1.01 3.68
C SER A 95 28.01 -0.03 2.59
N THR A 96 26.71 0.07 2.25
CA THR A 96 26.24 0.86 1.09
C THR A 96 25.51 2.14 1.45
N GLY A 97 25.20 2.37 2.74
CA GLY A 97 24.41 3.51 3.17
C GLY A 97 22.91 3.39 2.87
N TRP A 98 22.19 4.51 3.05
CA TRP A 98 20.75 4.60 2.82
C TRP A 98 20.40 4.58 1.34
N ARG A 99 19.35 3.84 1.01
CA ARG A 99 18.71 3.78 -0.30
C ARG A 99 17.20 3.83 -0.12
N TRP A 100 16.54 4.30 -1.17
CA TRP A 100 15.10 4.35 -1.25
C TRP A 100 14.62 3.86 -2.60
N GLU A 101 13.49 3.16 -2.61
CA GLU A 101 12.78 2.76 -3.81
C GLU A 101 11.26 2.70 -3.56
N PRO A 102 10.42 3.01 -4.56
CA PRO A 102 9.00 2.77 -4.46
C PRO A 102 8.70 1.27 -4.61
N ARG A 103 7.90 0.71 -3.70
CA ARG A 103 7.45 -0.69 -3.75
C ARG A 103 5.93 -0.75 -3.86
N LEU A 104 5.44 -1.23 -5.00
CA LEU A 104 4.02 -1.49 -5.23
C LEU A 104 3.58 -2.70 -4.40
N ILE A 105 2.53 -2.50 -3.62
CA ILE A 105 1.80 -3.59 -2.96
C ILE A 105 0.72 -4.04 -3.92
N SER A 106 0.80 -5.26 -4.47
CA SER A 106 -0.22 -5.75 -5.40
C SER A 106 -1.57 -5.93 -4.69
N ALA A 107 -2.63 -5.28 -5.19
CA ALA A 107 -4.00 -5.53 -4.75
C ALA A 107 -4.57 -6.86 -5.28
N ASN A 108 -4.04 -7.35 -6.40
CA ASN A 108 -4.54 -8.54 -7.08
C ASN A 108 -4.05 -9.81 -6.41
N ASP A 109 -2.79 -9.80 -5.94
CA ASP A 109 -2.11 -10.98 -5.42
C ASP A 109 -2.16 -11.07 -3.89
N THR A 110 -2.86 -10.14 -3.23
CA THR A 110 -3.00 -10.12 -1.78
C THR A 110 -4.44 -10.23 -1.30
N ARG A 111 -4.60 -10.59 -0.03
CA ARG A 111 -5.88 -10.63 0.70
C ARG A 111 -5.85 -9.57 1.79
N ASN A 112 -7.02 -9.09 2.22
CA ASN A 112 -7.08 -8.16 3.34
C ASN A 112 -6.54 -8.85 4.61
N GLY A 113 -5.72 -8.15 5.38
CA GLY A 113 -5.08 -8.70 6.58
C GLY A 113 -3.83 -9.55 6.33
N ALA A 114 -3.38 -9.68 5.07
CA ALA A 114 -2.25 -10.55 4.75
C ALA A 114 -0.89 -9.92 5.09
N THR A 115 0.14 -10.76 5.14
CA THR A 115 1.54 -10.34 5.09
C THR A 115 2.02 -10.34 3.65
N TYR A 116 2.57 -9.22 3.18
CA TYR A 116 3.14 -9.06 1.86
C TYR A 116 4.67 -9.02 1.96
N GLU A 117 5.33 -9.95 1.27
CA GLU A 117 6.78 -10.12 1.36
C GLU A 117 7.52 -9.26 0.31
N LEU A 118 8.58 -8.60 0.76
CA LEU A 118 9.49 -7.80 -0.06
C LEU A 118 10.92 -8.32 0.12
N TRP A 119 11.70 -8.26 -0.95
CA TRP A 119 13.10 -8.70 -0.95
C TRP A 119 14.05 -7.54 -1.23
N ILE A 120 15.10 -7.44 -0.41
CA ILE A 120 16.25 -6.56 -0.63
C ILE A 120 17.30 -7.34 -1.41
N GLY A 121 17.63 -6.87 -2.62
CA GLY A 121 18.76 -7.34 -3.42
C GLY A 121 20.12 -6.96 -2.83
#